data_AF-A0A924XN62-F1
#
_entry.id   AF-A0A924XN62-F1
#
_cell.length_a   1.000
_cell.length_b   1.000
_cell.length_c   1.000
_cell.angle_alpha   90.00
_cell.angle_beta   90.00
_cell.angle_gamma   90.00
#
_symmetry.space_group_name_H-M   'P 1'
#
loop_
_entity.id
_entity.type
_entity.pdbx_description
1 polymer ?
#
loop_
_entity_poly.entity_id
_entity_poly.type
_entity_poly.pdbx_seq_one_letter_code
_entity_poly.pdbx_strand_id
1 'polypeptide(L)'
;MTGVLELPKSEIKQTADGEMLKDTWLLGLPPEIREREGFARGTLVSLTIKDGIVQTDLIFPNPQAQESAKRFINKYGDFMREIEMIDG
;
A
#
# COMPACT_ATOMS: atom_id res chain seq x y z
N MET A 1 -10.86 -7.65 -8.57
CA MET A 1 -11.66 -8.55 -7.71
C MET A 1 -11.23 -8.20 -6.29
N THR A 2 -12.10 -7.54 -5.53
CA THR A 2 -11.79 -7.06 -4.18
C THR A 2 -12.28 -8.12 -3.20
N GLY A 3 -11.36 -8.69 -2.41
CA GLY A 3 -11.70 -9.61 -1.33
C GLY A 3 -11.89 -8.82 -0.02
N VAL A 4 -12.90 -9.16 0.75
CA VAL A 4 -13.12 -8.61 2.10
C VAL A 4 -12.84 -9.73 3.10
N LEU A 5 -11.90 -9.50 4.01
CA LEU A 5 -11.62 -10.39 5.14
C LEU A 5 -11.92 -9.62 6.43
N GLU A 6 -12.83 -10.14 7.26
CA GLU A 6 -13.08 -9.59 8.59
C GLU A 6 -12.00 -10.10 9.55
N LEU A 7 -11.22 -9.20 10.14
CA LEU A 7 -10.29 -9.58 11.21
C LEU A 7 -11.00 -9.54 12.56
N PRO A 8 -10.71 -10.50 13.46
CA PRO A 8 -11.15 -10.40 14.84
C PRO A 8 -10.53 -9.14 15.49
N LYS A 9 -11.38 -8.31 16.10
CA LYS A 9 -11.01 -7.01 16.72
C LYS A 9 -9.83 -7.09 17.69
N SER A 10 -9.53 -8.27 18.23
CA SER A 10 -8.40 -8.56 19.12
C SER A 10 -7.02 -8.42 18.46
N GLU A 11 -6.93 -8.38 17.13
CA GLU A 11 -5.65 -8.30 16.39
C GLU A 11 -5.28 -6.88 15.94
N ILE A 12 -6.18 -5.91 16.13
CA ILE A 12 -5.94 -4.51 15.75
C ILE A 12 -5.36 -3.79 16.96
N LYS A 13 -4.03 -3.67 17.01
CA LYS A 13 -3.34 -2.87 18.02
C LYS A 13 -3.49 -1.38 17.68
N GLN A 14 -4.43 -0.71 18.34
CA GLN A 14 -4.45 0.76 18.39
C GLN A 14 -3.26 1.25 19.21
N THR A 15 -2.59 2.29 18.73
CA THR A 15 -1.62 3.06 19.53
C THR A 15 -2.39 3.84 20.60
N ALA A 16 -1.70 4.21 21.69
CA ALA A 16 -2.30 4.90 22.84
C ALA A 16 -2.92 6.26 22.49
N ASP A 17 -2.57 6.82 21.34
CA ASP A 17 -2.98 8.16 20.88
C ASP A 17 -4.06 8.09 19.79
N GLY A 18 -4.57 6.88 19.46
CA GLY A 18 -5.57 6.68 18.41
C GLY A 18 -5.05 6.81 16.97
N GLU A 19 -3.78 7.19 16.78
CA GLU A 19 -3.15 7.29 15.46
C GLU A 19 -2.62 5.93 15.00
N MET A 20 -3.38 5.25 14.14
CA MET A 20 -2.89 4.06 13.44
C MET A 20 -1.80 4.47 12.44
N LEU A 21 -0.55 4.17 12.77
CA LEU A 21 0.66 4.62 12.07
C LEU A 21 0.85 4.02 10.66
N LYS A 22 0.03 3.05 10.23
CA LYS A 22 0.02 2.55 8.85
C LYS A 22 -1.20 1.65 8.59
N ASP A 23 -2.19 2.14 7.84
CA ASP A 23 -3.40 1.35 7.51
C ASP A 23 -3.24 0.50 6.25
N THR A 24 -2.18 0.70 5.46
CA THR A 24 -1.97 -0.01 4.19
C THR A 24 -0.60 -0.68 4.09
N TRP A 25 -0.60 -1.97 3.75
CA TRP A 25 0.59 -2.76 3.43
C TRP A 25 0.59 -3.17 1.96
N LEU A 26 1.73 -2.99 1.30
CA LEU A 26 1.97 -3.49 -0.05
C LEU A 26 2.84 -4.74 0.03
N LEU A 27 2.32 -5.86 -0.46
CA LEU A 27 2.98 -7.16 -0.43
C LEU A 27 3.19 -7.67 -1.86
N GLY A 28 4.39 -8.13 -2.18
CA GLY A 28 4.63 -8.81 -3.44
C GLY A 28 3.98 -10.19 -3.43
N LEU A 29 3.35 -10.58 -4.55
CA LEU A 29 2.82 -11.93 -4.67
C LEU A 29 3.95 -12.98 -4.73
N PRO A 30 3.89 -14.05 -3.90
CA PRO A 30 4.81 -15.19 -3.99
C PRO A 30 4.84 -15.79 -5.41
N PRO A 31 6.01 -16.22 -5.91
CA PRO A 31 6.14 -16.79 -7.26
C PRO A 31 5.12 -17.89 -7.56
N GLU A 32 4.88 -18.78 -6.61
CA GLU A 32 4.01 -19.94 -6.73
C GLU A 32 2.56 -19.50 -6.99
N ILE A 33 2.10 -18.46 -6.30
CA ILE A 33 0.76 -17.88 -6.49
C ILE A 33 0.67 -17.17 -7.83
N ARG A 34 1.72 -16.42 -8.22
CA ARG A 34 1.73 -15.71 -9.50
C ARG A 34 1.66 -16.68 -10.69
N GLU A 35 2.45 -17.74 -10.65
CA GLU A 35 2.51 -18.72 -11.73
C GLU A 35 1.20 -19.51 -11.85
N ARG A 36 0.63 -19.92 -10.72
CA ARG A 36 -0.65 -20.64 -10.67
C ARG A 36 -1.82 -19.81 -11.19
N GLU A 37 -1.90 -18.54 -10.80
CA GLU A 37 -3.04 -17.67 -11.11
C GLU A 37 -2.80 -16.77 -12.34
N GLY A 38 -1.64 -16.89 -12.99
CA GLY A 38 -1.29 -16.14 -14.21
C GLY A 38 -0.99 -14.66 -13.99
N PHE A 39 -0.55 -14.26 -12.80
CA PHE A 39 -0.20 -12.87 -12.50
C PHE A 39 1.18 -12.48 -13.02
N ALA A 40 1.28 -11.25 -13.56
CA ALA A 40 2.54 -10.68 -14.00
C ALA A 40 3.56 -10.52 -12.84
N ARG A 41 4.84 -10.65 -13.17
CA ARG A 41 5.93 -10.34 -12.23
C ARG A 41 5.87 -8.87 -11.83
N GLY A 42 5.92 -8.59 -10.53
CA GLY A 42 5.78 -7.23 -9.98
C GLY A 42 4.36 -6.85 -9.59
N THR A 43 3.37 -7.76 -9.73
CA THR A 43 2.05 -7.59 -9.14
C THR A 43 2.15 -7.54 -7.62
N LEU A 44 1.49 -6.54 -7.02
CA LEU A 44 1.41 -6.34 -5.57
C LEU A 44 -0.02 -6.57 -5.08
N VAL A 45 -0.15 -6.94 -3.82
CA VAL A 45 -1.39 -6.92 -3.05
C VAL A 45 -1.34 -5.73 -2.11
N SER A 46 -2.35 -4.87 -2.16
CA SER A 46 -2.62 -3.87 -1.15
C SER A 46 -3.54 -4.48 -0.10
N LEU A 47 -3.11 -4.49 1.16
CA LEU A 47 -3.95 -4.81 2.31
C LEU A 47 -4.21 -3.52 3.05
N THR A 48 -5.46 -3.08 3.13
CA THR A 48 -5.85 -1.88 3.87
C THR A 48 -6.78 -2.26 5.01
N ILE A 49 -6.45 -1.91 6.25
CA ILE A 49 -7.37 -2.03 7.39
C ILE A 49 -8.13 -0.73 7.52
N LYS A 50 -9.45 -0.78 7.40
CA LYS A 50 -10.33 0.37 7.60
C LYS A 50 -11.54 -0.04 8.42
N ASP A 51 -11.77 0.64 9.55
CA ASP A 51 -12.90 0.38 10.45
C ASP A 51 -13.00 -1.10 10.92
N GLY A 52 -11.85 -1.76 11.05
CA GLY A 52 -11.76 -3.17 11.41
C GLY A 52 -11.99 -4.16 10.26
N ILE A 53 -12.14 -3.67 9.03
CA ILE A 53 -12.31 -4.47 7.82
C ILE A 53 -11.00 -4.47 7.03
N VAL A 54 -10.54 -5.65 6.59
CA VAL A 54 -9.42 -5.73 5.63
C VAL A 54 -9.97 -5.66 4.23
N GLN A 55 -9.59 -4.60 3.53
CA GLN A 55 -9.78 -4.44 2.10
C GLN A 55 -8.53 -4.93 1.38
N THR A 56 -8.74 -5.73 0.33
CA THR A 56 -7.64 -6.29 -0.47
C THR A 56 -7.79 -5.93 -1.94
N ASP A 57 -6.74 -5.35 -2.52
CA ASP A 57 -6.71 -4.98 -3.94
C ASP A 57 -5.43 -5.46 -4.61
N LEU A 58 -5.55 -5.83 -5.89
CA LEU A 58 -4.41 -6.21 -6.72
C LEU A 58 -3.92 -5.00 -7.52
N ILE A 59 -2.63 -4.72 -7.40
CA ILE A 59 -1.94 -3.66 -8.13
C ILE A 59 -1.07 -4.32 -9.19
N PHE A 60 -1.47 -4.16 -10.45
CA PHE A 60 -0.73 -4.70 -11.58
C PHE A 60 0.41 -3.75 -11.98
N PRO A 61 1.57 -4.30 -12.40
CA PRO A 61 2.67 -3.48 -12.87
C PRO A 61 2.25 -2.71 -14.13
N ASN A 62 2.38 -1.39 -14.09
CA ASN A 62 2.11 -0.50 -15.22
C ASN A 62 3.34 0.38 -15.46
N PRO A 63 4.13 0.12 -16.53
CA PRO A 63 5.34 0.89 -16.82
C PRO A 63 5.10 2.39 -17.02
N GLN A 64 3.96 2.77 -17.62
CA GLN A 64 3.62 4.19 -17.83
C GLN A 64 3.28 4.90 -16.52
N ALA A 65 2.57 4.21 -15.63
CA ALA A 65 2.27 4.71 -14.29
C ALA A 65 3.56 4.84 -13.46
N GLN A 66 4.48 3.89 -13.57
CA GLN A 66 5.77 3.93 -12.89
C GLN A 66 6.61 5.14 -13.32
N GLU A 67 6.74 5.40 -14.62
CA GLU A 67 7.47 6.57 -15.12
C GLU A 67 6.79 7.89 -14.72
N SER A 68 5.45 7.91 -14.70
CA SER A 68 4.69 9.07 -14.24
C SER A 68 4.89 9.33 -12.74
N ALA A 69 4.88 8.28 -11.93
CA ALA A 69 5.15 8.36 -10.49
C ALA A 69 6.59 8.84 -10.21
N LYS A 70 7.59 8.33 -10.93
CA LYS A 70 8.98 8.82 -10.84
C LYS A 70 9.08 10.31 -11.15
N ARG A 71 8.45 10.77 -12.24
CA ARG A 71 8.44 12.20 -12.60
C ARG A 71 7.76 13.05 -11.52
N PHE A 72 6.65 12.58 -10.95
CA PHE A 72 5.96 13.27 -9.87
C PHE A 72 6.83 13.38 -8.62
N ILE A 73 7.41 12.26 -8.16
CA ILE A 73 8.30 12.22 -6.99
C ILE A 73 9.53 13.11 -7.22
N ASN A 74 10.14 13.07 -8.40
CA ASN A 74 11.29 13.93 -8.67
C ASN A 74 10.92 15.42 -8.73
N LYS A 75 9.71 15.75 -9.19
CA LYS A 75 9.26 17.15 -9.29
C LYS A 75 8.87 17.73 -7.94
N TYR A 76 8.28 16.94 -7.06
CA TYR A 76 7.70 17.40 -5.80
C TYR A 76 8.39 16.85 -4.56
N GLY A 77 9.33 15.91 -4.69
CA GLY A 77 10.07 15.32 -3.58
C GLY A 77 10.96 16.34 -2.87
N ASP A 78 11.56 17.26 -3.61
CA ASP A 78 12.36 18.35 -3.03
C ASP A 78 11.46 19.37 -2.31
N PHE A 79 10.30 19.69 -2.91
CA PHE A 79 9.29 20.56 -2.30
C PHE A 79 8.75 20.03 -0.97
N MET A 80 8.48 18.72 -0.88
CA MET A 80 8.00 18.11 0.37
C MET A 80 9.08 18.06 1.45
N ARG A 81 10.36 17.84 1.07
CA ARG A 81 11.48 17.93 2.03
C ARG A 81 11.70 19.35 2.56
N GLU A 82 11.50 20.36 1.73
CA GLU A 82 11.58 21.77 2.16
C GLU A 82 10.50 22.11 3.19
N ILE A 83 9.27 21.61 3.02
CA ILE A 83 8.18 21.82 3.99
C ILE A 83 8.49 21.12 5.33
N GLU A 84 8.97 19.88 5.31
CA GLU A 84 9.37 19.16 6.54
C GLU A 84 10.49 19.86 7.32
N MET A 85 11.35 20.63 6.65
CA MET A 85 12.40 21.43 7.31
C MET A 85 11.91 22.77 7.87
N ILE A 86 10.73 23.25 7.47
CA ILE A 86 10.15 24.52 7.93
C ILE A 86 9.20 24.31 9.11
N ASP A 87 8.56 23.13 9.21
CA ASP A 87 7.65 22.75 10.31
C ASP A 87 8.34 22.06 11.51
N GLY A 88 9.68 21.96 11.51
CA GLY A 88 10.50 21.46 12.63
C GLY A 88 11.17 22.58 13.42
#